data_AF-A0A9W9JCD1-F1
#
_entry.id   AF-A0A9W9JCD1-F1
#
_cell.length_a   1.000
_cell.length_b   1.000
_cell.length_c   1.000
_cell.angle_alpha   90.00
_cell.angle_beta   90.00
_cell.angle_gamma   90.00
#
_symmetry.space_group_name_H-M   'P 1'
#
loop_
_entity.id
_entity.type
_entity.pdbx_description
1 polymer ?
#
loop_
_entity_poly.entity_id
_entity_poly.type
_entity_poly.pdbx_seq_one_letter_code
_entity_poly.pdbx_strand_id
1 'polypeptide(L)'
;MQFIQEHSDVPVPRVFAYDLDENNAVGAAFILIEVLPGSVAMDALGGYDVHRGVIPRGHRQTFYRSVAKHHVQLTSLRLPQIGTIVRNPKGGYECGPLPGIGGPFDTAAAFFEAWADSVKFKLDKETITLMMQNGPARMPAEQMIAIIENFPSQIKAMATRLSLYNKGPFPLAHVDFLHSNIMVDDSFCVTGIIDWEDACTVPYELLTFPDFLTAMPVSFDLPQKYDQYGQPLGEELRELWRERGEYVKMVKSTEHKDSMLSDCLACKRSQAIAYLYGAYTSVGKLGYYDRVMEELRV
;
A
#
# COMPACT_ATOMS: atom_id res chain seq x y z
N MET A 1 -16.14 -5.89 -0.68
CA MET A 1 -16.42 -6.38 0.70
C MET A 1 -16.99 -7.80 0.77
N GLN A 2 -18.10 -8.15 0.08
CA GLN A 2 -18.73 -9.48 0.18
C GLN A 2 -17.76 -10.67 0.01
N PHE A 3 -16.89 -10.61 -1.01
CA PHE A 3 -15.84 -11.62 -1.21
C PHE A 3 -14.99 -11.88 0.04
N ILE A 4 -14.58 -10.81 0.74
CA ILE A 4 -13.74 -10.90 1.93
C ILE A 4 -14.50 -11.57 3.08
N GLN A 5 -15.75 -11.17 3.28
CA GLN A 5 -16.63 -11.72 4.32
C GLN A 5 -16.92 -13.21 4.10
N GLU A 6 -17.04 -13.66 2.85
CA GLU A 6 -17.33 -15.06 2.52
C GLU A 6 -16.09 -15.98 2.58
N HIS A 7 -14.88 -15.42 2.48
CA HIS A 7 -13.64 -16.20 2.31
C HIS A 7 -12.59 -15.98 3.42
N SER A 8 -12.87 -15.13 4.42
CA SER A 8 -11.96 -14.88 5.53
C SER A 8 -12.71 -14.43 6.80
N ASP A 9 -12.00 -14.41 7.93
CA ASP A 9 -12.49 -13.81 9.18
C ASP A 9 -12.07 -12.34 9.33
N VAL A 10 -11.63 -11.68 8.25
CA VAL A 10 -11.30 -10.25 8.30
C VAL A 10 -12.58 -9.47 8.61
N PRO A 11 -12.63 -8.65 9.68
CA PRO A 11 -13.85 -7.95 10.05
C PRO A 11 -14.08 -6.79 9.09
N VAL A 12 -15.06 -6.94 8.20
CA VAL A 12 -15.47 -5.93 7.22
C VAL A 12 -16.94 -5.57 7.42
N PRO A 13 -17.37 -4.34 7.10
CA PRO A 13 -18.77 -3.97 7.17
C PRO A 13 -19.63 -4.85 6.26
N ARG A 14 -20.75 -5.36 6.78
CA ARG A 14 -21.80 -5.93 5.91
C ARG A 14 -22.43 -4.83 5.06
N VAL A 15 -22.60 -5.10 3.77
CA VAL A 15 -23.36 -4.23 2.85
C VAL A 15 -24.84 -4.58 2.94
N PHE A 16 -25.68 -3.61 3.27
CA PHE A 16 -27.14 -3.76 3.35
C PHE A 16 -27.83 -3.46 2.03
N ALA A 17 -27.46 -2.35 1.40
CA ALA A 17 -28.01 -1.88 0.15
C ALA A 17 -26.99 -0.96 -0.54
N TYR A 18 -27.05 -0.87 -1.85
CA TYR A 18 -26.31 0.12 -2.61
C TYR A 18 -27.05 0.38 -3.92
N ASP A 19 -26.88 1.58 -4.46
CA ASP A 19 -27.29 1.93 -5.81
C ASP A 19 -26.23 2.83 -6.41
N LEU A 20 -25.72 2.45 -7.58
CA LEU A 20 -24.66 3.19 -8.28
C LEU A 20 -25.23 4.17 -9.30
N ASP A 21 -26.54 4.09 -9.62
CA ASP A 21 -27.19 5.03 -10.52
C ASP A 21 -27.56 6.30 -9.76
N GLU A 22 -27.02 7.44 -10.17
CA GLU A 22 -27.34 8.74 -9.58
C GLU A 22 -28.81 9.16 -9.80
N ASN A 23 -29.52 8.53 -10.76
CA ASN A 23 -30.94 8.78 -11.03
C ASN A 23 -31.90 7.97 -10.14
N ASN A 24 -31.41 7.38 -9.06
CA ASN A 24 -32.25 6.68 -8.09
C ASN A 24 -33.08 7.66 -7.22
N ALA A 25 -33.95 7.13 -6.35
CA ALA A 25 -34.85 7.95 -5.52
C ALA A 25 -34.15 8.88 -4.51
N VAL A 26 -32.88 8.62 -4.18
CA VAL A 26 -32.03 9.44 -3.31
C VAL A 26 -31.37 10.57 -4.11
N GLY A 27 -31.24 10.43 -5.44
CA GLY A 27 -30.61 11.42 -6.33
C GLY A 27 -29.08 11.42 -6.27
N ALA A 28 -28.47 10.35 -5.77
CA ALA A 28 -27.03 10.16 -5.70
C ALA A 28 -26.68 8.68 -5.57
N ALA A 29 -25.51 8.26 -6.07
CA ALA A 29 -24.97 6.94 -5.79
C ALA A 29 -24.72 6.78 -4.28
N PHE A 30 -25.05 5.61 -3.71
CA PHE A 30 -24.91 5.36 -2.29
C PHE A 30 -24.57 3.90 -1.97
N ILE A 31 -24.01 3.70 -0.78
CA ILE A 31 -23.87 2.40 -0.12
C ILE A 31 -24.34 2.55 1.33
N LEU A 32 -25.16 1.61 1.79
CA LEU A 32 -25.59 1.47 3.18
C LEU A 32 -24.89 0.27 3.78
N ILE A 33 -24.12 0.49 4.83
CA ILE A 33 -23.24 -0.52 5.44
C ILE A 33 -23.40 -0.60 6.96
N GLU A 34 -22.94 -1.71 7.52
CA GLU A 34 -22.86 -1.93 8.96
C GLU A 34 -21.93 -0.95 9.66
N VAL A 35 -22.38 -0.43 10.80
CA VAL A 35 -21.53 0.30 11.74
C VAL A 35 -20.77 -0.71 12.57
N LEU A 36 -19.44 -0.76 12.40
CA LEU A 36 -18.58 -1.64 13.17
C LEU A 36 -18.36 -1.11 14.59
N PRO A 37 -18.19 -1.98 15.60
CA PRO A 37 -17.96 -1.56 16.97
C PRO A 37 -16.55 -0.99 17.15
N GLY A 38 -16.39 -0.13 18.18
CA GLY A 38 -15.10 0.45 18.54
C GLY A 38 -14.91 1.87 17.99
N SER A 39 -13.66 2.31 17.97
CA SER A 39 -13.26 3.62 17.42
C SER A 39 -12.20 3.42 16.35
N VAL A 40 -12.12 4.34 15.40
CA VAL A 40 -10.98 4.41 14.49
C VAL A 40 -9.70 4.54 15.32
N ALA A 41 -8.67 3.75 15.03
CA ALA A 41 -7.46 3.68 15.84
C ALA A 41 -6.70 5.02 15.89
N MET A 42 -6.82 5.83 14.85
CA MET A 42 -6.34 7.22 14.83
C MET A 42 -7.03 8.12 15.87
N ASP A 43 -8.31 7.88 16.16
CA ASP A 43 -9.16 8.73 17.02
C ASP A 43 -9.36 8.17 18.44
N ALA A 44 -8.97 6.92 18.67
CA ALA A 44 -9.02 6.28 19.98
C ALA A 44 -8.18 7.05 21.01
N LEU A 45 -8.60 7.08 22.29
CA LEU A 45 -7.88 7.76 23.38
C LEU A 45 -7.64 9.28 23.18
N GLY A 46 -8.57 9.97 22.50
CA GLY A 46 -8.54 11.42 22.33
C GLY A 46 -7.88 11.90 21.04
N GLY A 47 -7.45 10.96 20.19
CA GLY A 47 -7.17 11.19 18.77
C GLY A 47 -6.13 12.26 18.47
N TYR A 48 -6.44 13.09 17.47
CA TYR A 48 -5.54 14.14 17.01
C TYR A 48 -5.16 15.15 18.11
N ASP A 49 -6.11 15.54 18.95
CA ASP A 49 -5.89 16.55 19.99
C ASP A 49 -4.92 16.07 21.08
N VAL A 50 -4.88 14.77 21.37
CA VAL A 50 -4.04 14.19 22.43
C VAL A 50 -2.71 13.66 21.89
N HIS A 51 -2.72 12.95 20.78
CA HIS A 51 -1.53 12.24 20.26
C HIS A 51 -1.33 12.42 18.75
N ARG A 52 -1.96 13.44 18.13
CA ARG A 52 -1.80 13.79 16.71
C ARG A 52 -2.10 12.63 15.76
N GLY A 53 -3.04 11.77 16.15
CA GLY A 53 -3.44 10.59 15.38
C GLY A 53 -2.48 9.41 15.48
N VAL A 54 -1.33 9.55 16.15
CA VAL A 54 -0.33 8.48 16.27
C VAL A 54 -0.74 7.48 17.33
N ILE A 55 -0.66 6.18 17.04
CA ILE A 55 -0.91 5.12 18.03
C ILE A 55 0.02 5.29 19.25
N PRO A 56 -0.53 5.45 20.48
CA PRO A 56 0.28 5.64 21.67
C PRO A 56 1.21 4.45 21.93
N ARG A 57 2.46 4.73 22.32
CA ARG A 57 3.53 3.72 22.44
C ARG A 57 3.14 2.49 23.27
N GLY A 58 2.41 2.68 24.36
CA GLY A 58 1.96 1.59 25.24
C GLY A 58 1.00 0.59 24.58
N HIS A 59 0.31 0.99 23.50
CA HIS A 59 -0.68 0.15 22.81
C HIS A 59 -0.17 -0.43 21.49
N ARG A 60 0.95 0.09 20.96
CA ARG A 60 1.51 -0.32 19.65
C ARG A 60 1.70 -1.82 19.53
N GLN A 61 2.23 -2.49 20.55
CA GLN A 61 2.50 -3.93 20.46
C GLN A 61 1.21 -4.75 20.29
N THR A 62 0.16 -4.42 21.03
CA THR A 62 -1.16 -5.08 20.90
C THR A 62 -1.79 -4.75 19.56
N PHE A 63 -1.77 -3.48 19.17
CA PHE A 63 -2.28 -3.01 17.89
C PHE A 63 -1.60 -3.72 16.72
N TYR A 64 -0.27 -3.68 16.64
CA TYR A 64 0.52 -4.28 15.56
C TYR A 64 0.31 -5.78 15.47
N ARG A 65 0.20 -6.49 16.61
CA ARG A 65 -0.10 -7.92 16.61
C ARG A 65 -1.48 -8.21 16.04
N SER A 66 -2.47 -7.41 16.42
CA SER A 66 -3.84 -7.56 15.92
C SER A 66 -3.94 -7.21 14.43
N VAL A 67 -3.27 -6.14 13.97
CA VAL A 67 -3.17 -5.79 12.55
C VAL A 67 -2.46 -6.87 11.75
N ALA A 68 -1.34 -7.41 12.24
CA ALA A 68 -0.59 -8.47 11.56
C ALA A 68 -1.46 -9.70 11.28
N LYS A 69 -2.33 -10.09 12.23
CA LYS A 69 -3.28 -11.19 12.05
C LYS A 69 -4.21 -10.96 10.85
N HIS A 70 -4.82 -9.78 10.79
CA HIS A 70 -5.76 -9.45 9.72
C HIS A 70 -5.05 -9.21 8.39
N HIS A 71 -3.83 -8.66 8.42
CA HIS A 71 -2.99 -8.50 7.23
C HIS A 71 -2.68 -9.86 6.59
N VAL A 72 -2.30 -10.86 7.39
CA VAL A 72 -2.08 -12.25 6.91
C VAL A 72 -3.36 -12.85 6.32
N GLN A 73 -4.51 -12.68 6.99
CA GLN A 73 -5.78 -13.19 6.46
C GLN A 73 -6.16 -12.53 5.14
N LEU A 74 -6.00 -11.20 5.04
CA LEU A 74 -6.27 -10.43 3.83
C LEU A 74 -5.39 -10.89 2.67
N THR A 75 -4.07 -10.98 2.84
CA THR A 75 -3.14 -11.38 1.77
C THR A 75 -3.19 -12.88 1.46
N SER A 76 -3.86 -13.66 2.30
CA SER A 76 -4.20 -15.07 2.02
C SER A 76 -5.37 -15.21 1.07
N LEU A 77 -6.18 -14.16 0.87
CA LEU A 77 -7.17 -14.09 -0.20
C LEU A 77 -6.44 -13.81 -1.51
N ARG A 78 -6.39 -14.82 -2.40
CA ARG A 78 -5.66 -14.71 -3.66
C ARG A 78 -6.53 -15.08 -4.84
N LEU A 79 -6.46 -14.31 -5.93
CA LEU A 79 -7.15 -14.62 -7.18
C LEU A 79 -6.14 -14.93 -8.31
N PRO A 80 -6.54 -15.64 -9.37
CA PRO A 80 -5.62 -16.04 -10.43
C PRO A 80 -4.95 -14.89 -11.19
N GLN A 81 -5.60 -13.72 -11.24
CA GLN A 81 -5.16 -12.55 -11.99
C GLN A 81 -5.05 -11.31 -11.09
N ILE A 82 -4.36 -10.29 -11.56
CA ILE A 82 -4.26 -8.96 -10.97
C ILE A 82 -5.43 -8.12 -11.50
N GLY A 83 -6.28 -7.61 -10.62
CA GLY A 83 -7.47 -6.88 -11.02
C GLY A 83 -8.41 -6.51 -9.87
N THR A 84 -9.48 -5.79 -10.22
CA THR A 84 -10.61 -5.55 -9.31
C THR A 84 -11.36 -6.85 -9.04
N ILE A 85 -12.14 -6.91 -7.97
CA ILE A 85 -13.00 -8.08 -7.68
C ILE A 85 -14.41 -7.79 -8.17
N VAL A 86 -14.86 -8.53 -9.19
CA VAL A 86 -16.18 -8.37 -9.80
C VAL A 86 -17.05 -9.58 -9.48
N ARG A 87 -18.31 -9.32 -9.14
CA ARG A 87 -19.31 -10.39 -8.95
C ARG A 87 -19.88 -10.77 -10.31
N ASN A 88 -19.77 -12.05 -10.67
CA ASN A 88 -20.30 -12.55 -11.94
C ASN A 88 -21.83 -12.83 -11.83
N PRO A 89 -22.56 -12.90 -12.96
CA PRO A 89 -24.00 -13.15 -12.96
C PRO A 89 -24.42 -14.51 -12.37
N LYS A 90 -23.49 -15.46 -12.26
CA LYS A 90 -23.71 -16.79 -11.66
C LYS A 90 -23.49 -16.79 -10.13
N GLY A 91 -23.16 -15.64 -9.54
CA GLY A 91 -22.97 -15.47 -8.10
C GLY A 91 -21.56 -15.74 -7.58
N GLY A 92 -20.58 -16.04 -8.45
CA GLY A 92 -19.16 -16.15 -8.11
C GLY A 92 -18.40 -14.83 -8.27
N TYR A 93 -17.08 -14.87 -8.06
CA TYR A 93 -16.19 -13.72 -8.23
C TYR A 93 -15.15 -13.97 -9.31
N GLU A 94 -14.79 -12.92 -10.04
CA GLU A 94 -13.73 -12.93 -11.05
C GLU A 94 -12.93 -11.62 -10.99
N CYS A 95 -11.74 -11.62 -11.61
CA CYS A 95 -10.91 -10.43 -11.70
C CYS A 95 -11.40 -9.54 -12.85
N GLY A 96 -11.63 -8.26 -12.57
CA GLY A 96 -11.96 -7.23 -13.55
C GLY A 96 -10.77 -6.31 -13.85
N PRO A 97 -10.93 -5.38 -14.82
CA PRO A 97 -9.92 -4.38 -15.11
C PRO A 97 -9.71 -3.43 -13.92
N LEU A 98 -8.50 -2.91 -13.80
CA LEU A 98 -8.14 -1.82 -12.89
C LEU A 98 -8.45 -0.46 -13.55
N PRO A 99 -9.05 0.49 -12.82
CA PRO A 99 -9.28 1.85 -13.33
C PRO A 99 -8.00 2.51 -13.84
N GLY A 100 -8.05 3.08 -15.03
CA GLY A 100 -6.92 3.79 -15.66
C GLY A 100 -5.77 2.91 -16.20
N ILE A 101 -5.64 1.67 -15.75
CA ILE A 101 -4.55 0.75 -16.13
C ILE A 101 -5.03 -0.35 -17.10
N GLY A 102 -6.27 -0.84 -16.94
CA GLY A 102 -6.84 -1.95 -17.72
C GLY A 102 -6.69 -3.31 -17.05
N GLY A 103 -6.65 -4.39 -17.83
CA GLY A 103 -6.59 -5.77 -17.32
C GLY A 103 -7.92 -6.53 -17.43
N PRO A 104 -8.13 -7.61 -16.64
CA PRO A 104 -7.23 -8.16 -15.61
C PRO A 104 -5.91 -8.72 -16.21
N PHE A 105 -4.87 -8.89 -15.39
CA PHE A 105 -3.55 -9.35 -15.83
C PHE A 105 -3.19 -10.74 -15.31
N ASP A 106 -2.74 -11.62 -16.21
CA ASP A 106 -2.26 -12.96 -15.86
C ASP A 106 -0.87 -12.98 -15.23
N THR A 107 -0.11 -11.89 -15.40
CA THR A 107 1.26 -11.80 -14.89
C THR A 107 1.57 -10.44 -14.29
N ALA A 108 2.48 -10.42 -13.31
CA ALA A 108 2.98 -9.19 -12.71
C ALA A 108 3.71 -8.31 -13.73
N ALA A 109 4.46 -8.92 -14.66
CA ALA A 109 5.13 -8.21 -15.74
C ALA A 109 4.13 -7.44 -16.61
N ALA A 110 3.04 -8.09 -17.05
CA ALA A 110 2.00 -7.43 -17.85
C ALA A 110 1.34 -6.26 -17.10
N PHE A 111 1.12 -6.42 -15.79
CA PHE A 111 0.65 -5.33 -14.94
C PHE A 111 1.64 -4.16 -14.90
N PHE A 112 2.93 -4.40 -14.66
CA PHE A 112 3.94 -3.33 -14.60
C PHE A 112 4.14 -2.62 -15.95
N GLU A 113 4.05 -3.36 -17.07
CA GLU A 113 4.08 -2.78 -18.41
C GLU A 113 2.87 -1.86 -18.66
N ALA A 114 1.67 -2.33 -18.34
CA ALA A 114 0.43 -1.55 -18.49
C ALA A 114 0.40 -0.32 -17.57
N TRP A 115 0.86 -0.48 -16.32
CA TRP A 115 1.00 0.65 -15.39
C TRP A 115 2.00 1.68 -15.95
N ALA A 116 3.16 1.26 -16.44
CA ALA A 116 4.15 2.17 -16.99
C ALA A 116 3.66 2.93 -18.24
N ASP A 117 2.80 2.31 -19.04
CA ASP A 117 2.20 2.94 -20.23
C ASP A 117 1.08 3.94 -19.91
N SER A 118 0.41 3.77 -18.76
CA SER A 118 -0.77 4.56 -18.38
C SER A 118 -0.50 5.61 -17.31
N VAL A 119 0.50 5.39 -16.46
CA VAL A 119 0.75 6.25 -15.29
C VAL A 119 1.17 7.65 -15.72
N LYS A 120 0.62 8.64 -15.03
CA LYS A 120 1.00 10.05 -15.16
C LYS A 120 1.43 10.55 -13.80
N PHE A 121 2.55 11.27 -13.77
CA PHE A 121 2.94 11.96 -12.56
C PHE A 121 1.95 13.08 -12.22
N LYS A 122 1.64 13.24 -10.93
CA LYS A 122 0.58 14.18 -10.49
C LYS A 122 0.93 15.65 -10.71
N LEU A 123 2.22 15.99 -10.73
CA LEU A 123 2.71 17.37 -10.85
C LEU A 123 3.20 17.64 -12.27
N ASP A 124 2.85 18.81 -12.81
CA ASP A 124 3.39 19.29 -14.08
C ASP A 124 4.80 19.88 -13.94
N LYS A 125 5.46 20.12 -15.07
CA LYS A 125 6.87 20.58 -15.12
C LYS A 125 7.04 21.96 -14.50
N GLU A 126 6.07 22.84 -14.72
CA GLU A 126 6.05 24.20 -14.20
C GLU A 126 6.00 24.20 -12.67
N THR A 127 5.11 23.38 -12.10
CA THR A 127 4.97 23.19 -10.65
C THR A 127 6.25 22.61 -10.05
N ILE A 128 6.82 21.57 -10.67
CA ILE A 128 8.09 20.98 -10.20
C ILE A 128 9.20 22.03 -10.21
N THR A 129 9.32 22.81 -11.29
CA THR A 129 10.34 23.87 -11.41
C THR A 129 10.20 24.91 -10.31
N LEU A 130 8.97 25.38 -10.05
CA LEU A 130 8.69 26.36 -9.00
C LEU A 130 8.99 25.82 -7.60
N MET A 131 8.62 24.56 -7.32
CA MET A 131 8.92 23.92 -6.04
C MET A 131 10.43 23.79 -5.81
N MET A 132 11.20 23.49 -6.86
CA MET A 132 12.65 23.31 -6.75
C MET A 132 13.44 24.61 -6.66
N GLN A 133 12.95 25.71 -7.24
CA GLN A 133 13.57 27.03 -7.08
C GLN A 133 13.56 27.52 -5.62
N ASN A 134 12.51 27.16 -4.87
CA ASN A 134 12.33 27.58 -3.48
C ASN A 134 12.87 26.57 -2.45
N GLY A 135 13.39 25.42 -2.91
CA GLY A 135 13.93 24.36 -2.06
C GLY A 135 15.42 24.53 -1.75
N PRO A 136 15.97 23.78 -0.78
CA PRO A 136 17.41 23.73 -0.55
C PRO A 136 18.08 23.05 -1.77
N ALA A 137 18.48 23.86 -2.75
CA ALA A 137 18.95 23.40 -4.04
C ALA A 137 20.16 22.45 -3.90
N ARG A 138 19.98 21.18 -4.28
CA ARG A 138 21.05 20.20 -4.47
C ARG A 138 21.10 19.63 -5.90
N MET A 139 20.11 19.97 -6.73
CA MET A 139 19.90 19.45 -8.09
C MET A 139 19.09 20.46 -8.91
N PRO A 140 19.40 20.67 -10.21
CA PRO A 140 18.57 21.47 -11.13
C PRO A 140 17.19 20.84 -11.36
N ALA A 141 16.17 21.67 -11.61
CA ALA A 141 14.79 21.19 -11.81
C ALA A 141 14.67 20.26 -13.03
N GLU A 142 15.42 20.56 -14.09
CA GLU A 142 15.47 19.80 -15.33
C GLU A 142 15.93 18.36 -15.09
N GLN A 143 16.86 18.16 -14.14
CA GLN A 143 17.35 16.84 -13.78
C GLN A 143 16.28 16.03 -13.03
N MET A 144 15.54 16.64 -12.11
CA MET A 144 14.44 15.98 -11.39
C MET A 144 13.30 15.61 -12.35
N ILE A 145 12.94 16.51 -13.26
CA ILE A 145 11.94 16.25 -14.31
C ILE A 145 12.38 15.05 -15.15
N ALA A 146 13.64 15.01 -15.60
CA ALA A 146 14.17 13.89 -16.36
C ALA A 146 14.12 12.56 -15.57
N ILE A 147 14.39 12.57 -14.26
CA ILE A 147 14.28 11.37 -13.41
C ILE A 147 12.83 10.86 -13.39
N ILE A 148 11.87 11.76 -13.17
CA ILE A 148 10.43 11.45 -13.08
C ILE A 148 9.87 10.96 -14.42
N GLU A 149 10.23 11.60 -15.53
CA GLU A 149 9.75 11.22 -16.86
C GLU A 149 10.35 9.89 -17.34
N ASN A 150 11.59 9.58 -16.97
CA ASN A 150 12.23 8.32 -17.36
C ASN A 150 11.80 7.13 -16.51
N PHE A 151 11.26 7.35 -15.31
CA PHE A 151 10.97 6.26 -14.36
C PHE A 151 9.99 5.21 -14.91
N PRO A 152 8.83 5.55 -15.50
CA PRO A 152 7.91 4.55 -16.07
C PRO A 152 8.59 3.67 -17.13
N SER A 153 9.36 4.26 -18.03
CA SER A 153 10.12 3.52 -19.07
C SER A 153 11.13 2.53 -18.48
N GLN A 154 11.76 2.87 -17.35
CA GLN A 154 12.66 1.94 -16.65
C GLN A 154 11.91 0.78 -16.00
N ILE A 155 10.75 1.04 -15.39
CA ILE A 155 9.88 -0.02 -14.85
C ILE A 155 9.43 -0.96 -15.97
N LYS A 156 8.98 -0.41 -17.10
CA LYS A 156 8.59 -1.20 -18.28
C LYS A 156 9.72 -2.08 -18.78
N ALA A 157 10.92 -1.53 -18.95
CA ALA A 157 12.09 -2.29 -19.41
C ALA A 157 12.51 -3.41 -18.42
N MET A 158 12.17 -3.26 -17.15
CA MET A 158 12.50 -4.23 -16.09
C MET A 158 11.35 -5.15 -15.71
N ALA A 159 10.15 -5.00 -16.29
CA ALA A 159 8.91 -5.64 -15.81
C ALA A 159 9.05 -7.15 -15.58
N THR A 160 9.71 -7.87 -16.51
CA THR A 160 9.95 -9.33 -16.41
C THR A 160 10.96 -9.73 -15.33
N ARG A 161 11.77 -8.79 -14.84
CA ARG A 161 12.78 -8.96 -13.78
C ARG A 161 12.36 -8.34 -12.44
N LEU A 162 11.28 -7.57 -12.41
CA LEU A 162 10.76 -6.99 -11.17
C LEU A 162 10.15 -8.07 -10.30
N SER A 163 9.38 -8.99 -10.90
CA SER A 163 8.64 -9.99 -10.15
C SER A 163 9.39 -11.32 -10.00
N LEU A 164 9.51 -11.79 -8.75
CA LEU A 164 9.96 -13.15 -8.43
C LEU A 164 8.83 -14.16 -8.59
N TYR A 165 7.58 -13.70 -8.47
CA TYR A 165 6.36 -14.49 -8.58
C TYR A 165 5.49 -13.96 -9.72
N ASN A 166 6.02 -14.07 -10.94
CA ASN A 166 5.39 -13.44 -12.10
C ASN A 166 4.01 -14.02 -12.47
N LYS A 167 3.65 -15.19 -11.96
CA LYS A 167 2.33 -15.81 -12.16
C LYS A 167 1.61 -15.94 -10.83
N GLY A 168 0.29 -15.86 -10.89
CA GLY A 168 -0.58 -15.95 -9.72
C GLY A 168 -0.58 -17.32 -9.02
N PRO A 169 -1.41 -17.45 -7.98
CA PRO A 169 -2.45 -16.50 -7.59
C PRO A 169 -1.87 -15.26 -6.87
N PHE A 170 -2.51 -14.12 -7.05
CA PHE A 170 -2.08 -12.80 -6.56
C PHE A 170 -2.87 -12.38 -5.31
N PRO A 171 -2.21 -11.84 -4.28
CA PRO A 171 -2.86 -11.43 -3.03
C PRO A 171 -3.75 -10.21 -3.21
N LEU A 172 -4.87 -10.20 -2.49
CA LEU A 172 -5.70 -9.02 -2.28
C LEU A 172 -4.97 -8.03 -1.35
N ALA A 173 -4.95 -6.77 -1.73
CA ALA A 173 -4.41 -5.68 -0.93
C ALA A 173 -5.48 -4.63 -0.64
N HIS A 174 -5.38 -4.04 0.55
CA HIS A 174 -6.08 -2.81 0.90
C HIS A 174 -5.15 -1.64 0.56
N VAL A 175 -5.56 -0.74 -0.33
CA VAL A 175 -4.65 0.28 -0.88
C VAL A 175 -4.30 1.39 0.13
N ASP A 176 -5.18 1.63 1.11
CA ASP A 176 -4.96 2.58 2.21
C ASP A 176 -5.00 1.88 3.58
N PHE A 177 -4.04 0.98 3.82
CA PHE A 177 -4.00 0.16 5.05
C PHE A 177 -3.38 0.95 6.22
N LEU A 178 -4.05 2.05 6.58
CA LEU A 178 -3.66 3.01 7.61
C LEU A 178 -4.57 2.90 8.85
N HIS A 179 -4.10 3.38 9.99
CA HIS A 179 -4.87 3.34 11.26
C HIS A 179 -6.09 4.28 11.29
N SER A 180 -6.28 5.12 10.28
CA SER A 180 -7.55 5.84 10.02
C SER A 180 -8.65 4.93 9.48
N ASN A 181 -8.29 3.78 8.89
CA ASN A 181 -9.22 2.82 8.29
C ASN A 181 -9.33 1.51 9.10
N ILE A 182 -8.80 1.51 10.33
CA ILE A 182 -8.79 0.36 11.23
C ILE A 182 -9.53 0.73 12.52
N MET A 183 -10.62 0.01 12.79
CA MET A 183 -11.39 0.12 14.02
C MET A 183 -10.75 -0.73 15.12
N VAL A 184 -10.77 -0.24 16.36
CA VAL A 184 -10.24 -0.94 17.54
C VAL A 184 -11.16 -0.85 18.75
N ASP A 185 -11.04 -1.83 19.63
CA ASP A 185 -11.57 -1.79 21.00
C ASP A 185 -10.65 -1.01 21.97
N ASP A 186 -11.06 -0.90 23.23
CA ASP A 186 -10.30 -0.22 24.29
C ASP A 186 -8.92 -0.84 24.56
N SER A 187 -8.70 -2.09 24.13
CA SER A 187 -7.41 -2.80 24.24
C SER A 187 -6.54 -2.64 22.99
N PHE A 188 -6.96 -1.85 22.00
CA PHE A 188 -6.33 -1.71 20.69
C PHE A 188 -6.31 -3.01 19.87
N CYS A 189 -7.23 -3.93 20.12
CA CYS A 189 -7.47 -5.05 19.23
C CYS A 189 -8.36 -4.60 18.07
N VAL A 190 -8.02 -5.00 16.85
CA VAL A 190 -8.80 -4.69 15.64
C VAL A 190 -10.19 -5.30 15.74
N THR A 191 -11.20 -4.47 15.58
CA THR A 191 -12.63 -4.84 15.52
C THR A 191 -13.21 -4.72 14.13
N GLY A 192 -12.50 -4.05 13.21
CA GLY A 192 -12.99 -3.72 11.88
C GLY A 192 -11.93 -3.10 10.99
N ILE A 193 -12.03 -3.34 9.69
CA ILE A 193 -11.30 -2.61 8.65
C ILE A 193 -12.35 -2.03 7.69
N ILE A 194 -12.24 -0.75 7.40
CA ILE A 194 -13.19 0.01 6.57
C ILE A 194 -12.47 0.60 5.36
N ASP A 195 -13.21 1.33 4.53
CA ASP A 195 -12.68 2.04 3.36
C ASP A 195 -12.02 1.14 2.29
N TRP A 196 -12.79 0.13 1.87
CA TRP A 196 -12.37 -0.89 0.91
C TRP A 196 -12.40 -0.42 -0.56
N GLU A 197 -12.45 0.89 -0.80
CA GLU A 197 -12.35 1.42 -2.16
C GLU A 197 -10.99 1.06 -2.78
N ASP A 198 -10.98 0.85 -4.10
CA ASP A 198 -9.80 0.46 -4.87
C ASP A 198 -9.05 -0.82 -4.44
N ALA A 199 -9.58 -1.57 -3.47
CA ALA A 199 -9.03 -2.87 -3.07
C ALA A 199 -9.01 -3.83 -4.26
N CYS A 200 -7.83 -4.35 -4.57
CA CYS A 200 -7.58 -5.17 -5.74
C CYS A 200 -6.48 -6.20 -5.47
N THR A 201 -6.38 -7.21 -6.33
CA THR A 201 -5.21 -8.07 -6.31
C THR A 201 -4.02 -7.39 -6.95
N VAL A 202 -2.82 -7.61 -6.37
CA VAL A 202 -1.59 -6.92 -6.76
C VAL A 202 -0.43 -7.90 -6.94
N PRO A 203 0.64 -7.55 -7.69
CA PRO A 203 1.91 -8.26 -7.62
C PRO A 203 2.40 -8.38 -6.16
N TYR A 204 3.06 -9.49 -5.82
CA TYR A 204 3.67 -9.67 -4.50
C TYR A 204 4.69 -8.58 -4.15
N GLU A 205 5.34 -8.00 -5.16
CA GLU A 205 6.29 -6.91 -5.02
C GLU A 205 5.64 -5.59 -4.58
N LEU A 206 4.31 -5.48 -4.59
CA LEU A 206 3.56 -4.33 -4.10
C LEU A 206 2.94 -4.55 -2.72
N LEU A 207 3.21 -5.68 -2.05
CA LEU A 207 2.82 -5.86 -0.64
C LEU A 207 3.67 -4.95 0.26
N THR A 208 3.01 -4.03 0.96
CA THR A 208 3.63 -3.03 1.83
C THR A 208 3.39 -3.35 3.31
N PHE A 209 4.19 -2.72 4.17
CA PHE A 209 3.78 -2.56 5.57
C PHE A 209 2.49 -1.74 5.64
N PRO A 210 1.68 -1.88 6.72
CA PRO A 210 0.67 -0.87 7.03
C PRO A 210 1.30 0.51 7.05
N ASP A 211 0.57 1.55 6.65
CA ASP A 211 1.19 2.84 6.30
C ASP A 211 1.84 3.57 7.48
N PHE A 212 1.42 3.26 8.71
CA PHE A 212 2.08 3.74 9.93
C PHE A 212 3.45 3.10 10.20
N LEU A 213 3.83 2.08 9.43
CA LEU A 213 5.15 1.44 9.43
C LEU A 213 5.92 1.67 8.11
N THR A 214 5.41 2.52 7.21
CA THR A 214 6.08 2.82 5.93
C THR A 214 7.36 3.61 6.18
N ALA A 215 8.48 3.17 5.57
CA ALA A 215 9.72 3.92 5.54
C ALA A 215 10.32 3.94 4.14
N MET A 216 10.91 5.08 3.78
CA MET A 216 11.52 5.30 2.48
C MET A 216 12.77 4.41 2.30
N PRO A 217 13.04 3.91 1.08
CA PRO A 217 14.33 3.34 0.74
C PRO A 217 15.46 4.35 0.99
N VAL A 218 16.60 3.87 1.49
CA VAL A 218 17.76 4.73 1.82
C VAL A 218 18.22 5.53 0.60
N SER A 219 18.23 4.90 -0.57
CA SER A 219 18.59 5.51 -1.87
C SER A 219 17.60 6.56 -2.37
N PHE A 220 16.36 6.54 -1.89
CA PHE A 220 15.35 7.55 -2.19
C PHE A 220 15.43 8.78 -1.28
N ASP A 221 15.96 8.62 -0.07
CA ASP A 221 16.04 9.66 0.96
C ASP A 221 17.37 10.46 0.89
N LEU A 222 17.52 11.43 1.79
CA LEU A 222 18.73 12.23 1.93
C LEU A 222 19.85 11.41 2.59
N PRO A 223 21.03 11.28 1.96
CA PRO A 223 22.13 10.47 2.50
C PRO A 223 22.59 10.87 3.91
N GLN A 224 22.44 12.15 4.29
CA GLN A 224 22.88 12.64 5.61
C GLN A 224 22.03 12.13 6.78
N LYS A 225 20.90 11.47 6.51
CA LYS A 225 20.09 10.83 7.55
C LYS A 225 20.63 9.46 7.97
N TYR A 226 21.63 8.94 7.27
CA TYR A 226 22.15 7.60 7.44
C TYR A 226 23.66 7.62 7.68
N ASP A 227 24.17 6.64 8.42
CA ASP A 227 25.60 6.43 8.59
C ASP A 227 26.22 5.68 7.40
N GLN A 228 27.53 5.42 7.48
CA GLN A 228 28.28 4.68 6.45
C GLN A 228 27.81 3.23 6.22
N TYR A 229 27.02 2.68 7.14
CA TYR A 229 26.44 1.33 7.05
C TYR A 229 24.96 1.37 6.61
N GLY A 230 24.45 2.56 6.25
CA GLY A 230 23.06 2.77 5.87
C GLY A 230 22.08 2.72 7.04
N GLN A 231 22.55 2.85 8.29
CA GLN A 231 21.69 2.88 9.47
C GLN A 231 21.17 4.29 9.74
N PRO A 232 19.90 4.46 10.13
CA PRO A 232 19.36 5.77 10.47
C PRO A 232 20.08 6.44 11.64
N LEU A 233 20.41 7.73 11.48
CA LEU A 233 21.01 8.56 12.52
C LEU A 233 19.96 9.14 13.50
N GLY A 234 18.72 9.34 13.05
CA GLY A 234 17.61 9.83 13.86
C GLY A 234 16.96 8.73 14.70
N GLU A 235 16.57 9.05 15.94
CA GLU A 235 15.96 8.10 16.86
C GLU A 235 14.59 7.59 16.39
N GLU A 236 13.74 8.47 15.87
CA GLU A 236 12.41 8.12 15.35
C GLU A 236 12.49 7.09 14.22
N LEU A 237 13.41 7.30 13.26
CA LEU A 237 13.59 6.38 12.13
C LEU A 237 14.22 5.04 12.58
N ARG A 238 15.10 5.06 13.58
CA ARG A 238 15.61 3.82 14.22
C ARG A 238 14.51 3.04 14.92
N GLU A 239 13.61 3.74 15.63
CA GLU A 239 12.45 3.12 16.27
C GLU A 239 11.52 2.51 15.23
N LEU A 240 11.20 3.23 14.16
CA LEU A 240 10.40 2.72 13.05
C LEU A 240 11.01 1.45 12.43
N TRP A 241 12.32 1.42 12.19
CA TRP A 241 12.99 0.24 11.64
C TRP A 241 12.94 -0.96 12.58
N ARG A 242 13.06 -0.73 13.89
CA ARG A 242 12.89 -1.78 14.90
C ARG A 242 11.45 -2.30 14.91
N GLU A 243 10.46 -1.41 14.91
CA GLU A 243 9.04 -1.77 14.86
C GLU A 243 8.68 -2.55 13.59
N ARG A 244 9.24 -2.19 12.43
CA ARG A 244 9.11 -2.99 11.19
C ARG A 244 9.66 -4.40 11.37
N GLY A 245 10.83 -4.55 11.97
CA GLY A 245 11.42 -5.85 12.26
C GLY A 245 10.58 -6.70 13.23
N GLU A 246 9.95 -6.07 14.21
CA GLU A 246 9.00 -6.73 15.12
C GLU A 246 7.71 -7.13 14.40
N TYR A 247 7.16 -6.25 13.55
CA TYR A 247 5.97 -6.53 12.76
C TYR A 247 6.16 -7.71 11.82
N VAL A 248 7.31 -7.80 11.13
CA VAL A 248 7.66 -8.97 10.29
C VAL A 248 7.65 -10.26 11.11
N LYS A 249 8.17 -10.24 12.35
CA LYS A 249 8.12 -11.41 13.24
C LYS A 249 6.69 -11.77 13.65
N MET A 250 5.84 -10.78 13.91
CA MET A 250 4.42 -11.00 14.22
C MET A 250 3.68 -11.63 13.04
N VAL A 251 3.87 -11.09 11.84
CA VAL A 251 3.33 -11.66 10.59
C VAL A 251 3.80 -13.10 10.42
N LYS A 252 5.12 -13.34 10.49
CA LYS A 252 5.70 -14.67 10.34
C LYS A 252 5.19 -15.69 11.36
N SER A 253 4.91 -15.26 12.59
CA SER A 253 4.34 -16.13 13.63
C SER A 253 2.85 -16.45 13.40
N THR A 254 2.16 -15.63 12.62
CA THR A 254 0.73 -15.77 12.32
C THR A 254 0.49 -16.52 10.99
N GLU A 255 1.47 -16.47 10.10
CA GLU A 255 1.49 -17.23 8.86
C GLU A 255 1.50 -18.75 9.13
N HIS A 256 0.52 -19.45 8.57
CA HIS A 256 0.39 -20.91 8.72
C HIS A 256 0.39 -21.67 7.39
N LYS A 257 0.02 -21.01 6.28
CA LYS A 257 -0.08 -21.63 4.94
C LYS A 257 1.22 -21.50 4.14
N ASP A 258 1.79 -20.31 4.14
CA ASP A 258 3.07 -19.96 3.52
C ASP A 258 3.66 -18.75 4.24
N SER A 259 4.86 -18.33 3.84
CA SER A 259 5.57 -17.18 4.41
C SER A 259 5.54 -15.94 3.50
N MET A 260 4.62 -15.88 2.54
CA MET A 260 4.72 -14.91 1.43
C MET A 260 4.68 -13.45 1.90
N LEU A 261 3.81 -13.12 2.85
CA LEU A 261 3.72 -11.75 3.34
C LEU A 261 4.97 -11.39 4.15
N SER A 262 5.40 -12.24 5.09
CA SER A 262 6.61 -11.93 5.88
C SER A 262 7.88 -11.84 5.01
N ASP A 263 8.01 -12.70 3.99
CA ASP A 263 9.13 -12.66 3.05
C ASP A 263 9.11 -11.37 2.20
N CYS A 264 7.94 -10.96 1.69
CA CYS A 264 7.79 -9.68 0.97
C CYS A 264 8.09 -8.46 1.84
N LEU A 265 7.64 -8.46 3.10
CA LEU A 265 7.90 -7.38 4.06
C LEU A 265 9.38 -7.32 4.48
N ALA A 266 10.05 -8.46 4.60
CA ALA A 266 11.48 -8.53 4.91
C ALA A 266 12.37 -8.20 3.69
N CYS A 267 11.86 -8.35 2.47
CA CYS A 267 12.61 -8.15 1.24
C CYS A 267 12.81 -6.66 0.92
N LYS A 268 14.05 -6.17 1.08
CA LYS A 268 14.42 -4.78 0.72
C LYS A 268 14.06 -4.44 -0.73
N ARG A 269 14.24 -5.39 -1.65
CA ARG A 269 13.91 -5.23 -3.08
C ARG A 269 12.41 -4.97 -3.27
N SER A 270 11.56 -5.83 -2.71
CA SER A 270 10.09 -5.70 -2.81
C SER A 270 9.63 -4.39 -2.16
N GLN A 271 10.14 -4.07 -0.97
CA GLN A 271 9.78 -2.82 -0.29
C GLN A 271 10.23 -1.57 -1.05
N ALA A 272 11.35 -1.62 -1.79
CA ALA A 272 11.77 -0.53 -2.66
C ALA A 272 10.83 -0.39 -3.87
N ILE A 273 10.46 -1.49 -4.54
CA ILE A 273 9.51 -1.47 -5.67
C ILE A 273 8.16 -0.91 -5.23
N ALA A 274 7.59 -1.43 -4.13
CA ALA A 274 6.31 -0.97 -3.60
C ALA A 274 6.34 0.52 -3.24
N TYR A 275 7.42 0.98 -2.59
CA TYR A 275 7.57 2.39 -2.24
C TYR A 275 7.65 3.29 -3.49
N LEU A 276 8.43 2.92 -4.50
CA LEU A 276 8.52 3.71 -5.73
C LEU A 276 7.17 3.78 -6.46
N TYR A 277 6.46 2.65 -6.53
CA TYR A 277 5.11 2.58 -7.10
C TYR A 277 4.14 3.55 -6.40
N GLY A 278 4.07 3.50 -5.06
CA GLY A 278 3.18 4.38 -4.29
C GLY A 278 3.63 5.85 -4.29
N ALA A 279 4.93 6.11 -4.20
CA ALA A 279 5.49 7.46 -4.27
C ALA A 279 5.15 8.15 -5.60
N TYR A 280 5.21 7.41 -6.72
CA TYR A 280 4.88 7.94 -8.03
C TYR A 280 3.36 8.05 -8.25
N THR A 281 2.63 6.96 -8.01
CA THR A 281 1.21 6.82 -8.37
C THR A 281 0.29 7.56 -7.39
N SER A 282 0.48 7.33 -6.09
CA SER A 282 -0.45 7.78 -5.05
C SER A 282 -0.11 9.16 -4.53
N VAL A 283 1.18 9.48 -4.39
CA VAL A 283 1.63 10.74 -3.77
C VAL A 283 2.08 11.77 -4.79
N GLY A 284 2.66 11.36 -5.92
CA GLY A 284 3.34 12.30 -6.83
C GLY A 284 4.59 12.91 -6.19
N LYS A 285 5.33 12.11 -5.43
CA LYS A 285 6.46 12.56 -4.62
C LYS A 285 7.70 12.79 -5.48
N LEU A 286 8.28 13.98 -5.39
CA LEU A 286 9.59 14.27 -5.99
C LEU A 286 10.69 13.48 -5.26
N GLY A 287 11.61 12.87 -6.00
CA GLY A 287 12.67 12.07 -5.40
C GLY A 287 13.56 11.37 -6.42
N TYR A 288 14.53 10.62 -5.89
CA TYR A 288 15.59 9.98 -6.67
C TYR A 288 15.19 8.57 -7.14
N TYR A 289 14.17 8.49 -8.02
CA TYR A 289 13.70 7.22 -8.58
C TYR A 289 14.83 6.47 -9.31
N ASP A 290 15.69 7.18 -10.02
CA ASP A 290 16.85 6.66 -10.74
C ASP A 290 17.84 5.90 -9.86
N ARG A 291 18.14 6.41 -8.66
CA ARG A 291 19.07 5.76 -7.72
C ARG A 291 18.55 4.41 -7.24
N VAL A 292 17.27 4.38 -6.89
CA VAL A 292 16.62 3.14 -6.45
C VAL A 292 16.55 2.16 -7.62
N MET A 293 16.25 2.63 -8.83
CA MET A 293 16.24 1.76 -10.02
C MET A 293 17.61 1.14 -10.33
N GLU A 294 18.71 1.85 -10.09
CA GLU A 294 20.06 1.28 -10.26
C GLU A 294 20.33 0.14 -9.27
N GLU A 295 19.89 0.28 -8.01
CA GLU A 295 19.98 -0.80 -7.01
C GLU A 295 19.15 -2.03 -7.40
N LEU A 296 18.04 -1.84 -8.11
CA LEU A 296 17.18 -2.93 -8.57
C LEU A 296 17.75 -3.69 -9.80
N ARG A 297 18.80 -3.18 -10.46
CA ARG A 297 19.41 -3.83 -11.63
C ARG A 297 20.42 -4.92 -11.26
N VAL A 298 21.04 -4.77 -10.10
CA VAL A 298 22.00 -5.71 -9.49
C VAL A 298 21.26 -6.89 -8.89
#